data_AF-A0A2P1N0W3-F1
#
_entry.id   AF-A0A2P1N0W3-F1
#
_cell.length_a   1.000
_cell.length_b   1.000
_cell.length_c   1.000
_cell.angle_alpha   90.00
_cell.angle_beta   90.00
_cell.angle_gamma   90.00
#
_symmetry.space_group_name_H-M   'P 1'
#
loop_
_entity.id
_entity.type
_entity.pdbx_description
1 polymer ?
#
loop_
_entity_poly.entity_id
_entity_poly.type
_entity_poly.pdbx_seq_one_letter_code
_entity_poly.pdbx_strand_id
1 'polypeptide(L)'
;ITYIDGDQGILRHRGYDIKDLAEKSDFLEVAYLLIYGELPNNKQYNDFTKKVAHHALVNERLHYLFQTFCSSSHPMAIMLAAVGSLSAFYPDLLNFFKEADYELTAIRMIAKIPTIAA
;
A
#
# COMPACT_ATOMS: atom_id res chain seq x y z
N ILE A 1 -8.29 -14.40 -0.09
CA ILE A 1 -8.41 -12.95 -0.44
C ILE A 1 -8.94 -12.81 -1.86
N THR A 2 -8.31 -13.43 -2.84
CA THR A 2 -8.71 -13.41 -4.25
C THR A 2 -9.05 -14.82 -4.71
N TYR A 3 -10.11 -14.98 -5.50
CA TYR A 3 -10.44 -16.21 -6.23
C TYR A 3 -10.10 -16.02 -7.70
N ILE A 4 -9.48 -17.04 -8.31
CA ILE A 4 -9.05 -17.03 -9.71
C ILE A 4 -9.48 -18.36 -10.34
N ASP A 5 -10.17 -18.28 -11.47
CA ASP A 5 -10.45 -19.40 -12.36
C ASP A 5 -9.93 -19.04 -13.76
N GLY A 6 -8.82 -19.65 -14.16
CA GLY A 6 -8.14 -19.33 -15.41
C GLY A 6 -8.89 -19.82 -16.65
N ASP A 7 -9.59 -20.95 -16.55
CA ASP A 7 -10.30 -21.56 -17.68
C ASP A 7 -11.55 -20.75 -18.02
N GLN A 8 -12.24 -20.23 -17.00
CA GLN A 8 -13.41 -19.35 -17.16
C GLN A 8 -13.05 -17.86 -17.23
N GLY A 9 -11.79 -17.48 -16.99
CA GLY A 9 -11.34 -16.09 -16.97
C GLY A 9 -11.97 -15.26 -15.84
N ILE A 10 -12.25 -15.89 -14.69
CA ILE A 10 -12.90 -15.24 -13.54
C ILE A 10 -11.83 -14.80 -12.54
N LEU A 11 -11.87 -13.52 -12.16
CA LEU A 11 -11.05 -12.95 -11.09
C LEU A 11 -11.97 -12.21 -10.12
N ARG A 12 -11.98 -12.63 -8.85
CA ARG A 12 -12.80 -12.02 -7.81
C ARG A 12 -11.99 -11.63 -6.58
N HIS A 13 -12.10 -10.38 -6.15
CA HIS A 13 -11.54 -9.93 -4.86
C HIS A 13 -12.62 -9.99 -3.79
N ARG A 14 -12.40 -10.79 -2.74
CA ARG A 14 -13.37 -10.98 -1.63
C ARG A 14 -14.80 -11.34 -2.09
N GLY A 15 -14.92 -11.98 -3.26
CA GLY A 15 -16.20 -12.38 -3.85
C GLY A 15 -16.76 -11.40 -4.90
N TYR A 16 -16.24 -10.17 -4.98
CA TYR A 16 -16.63 -9.18 -5.99
C TYR A 16 -15.85 -9.38 -7.29
N ASP A 17 -16.53 -9.28 -8.44
CA ASP A 17 -15.90 -9.38 -9.76
C ASP A 17 -14.93 -8.21 -9.98
N ILE A 18 -13.76 -8.49 -10.54
CA ILE A 18 -12.77 -7.47 -10.84
C ILE A 18 -13.30 -6.39 -11.79
N LYS A 19 -14.19 -6.75 -12.73
CA LYS A 19 -14.77 -5.78 -13.68
C LYS A 19 -15.63 -4.75 -12.96
N ASP A 20 -16.47 -5.20 -12.03
CA ASP A 20 -17.31 -4.32 -11.22
C ASP A 20 -16.45 -3.39 -10.36
N LEU A 21 -15.40 -3.91 -9.72
CA LEU A 21 -14.50 -3.10 -8.91
C LEU A 21 -13.74 -2.05 -9.74
N ALA A 22 -13.29 -2.42 -10.95
CA ALA A 22 -12.56 -1.50 -11.82
C ALA A 22 -13.43 -0.36 -12.39
N GLU A 23 -14.73 -0.61 -12.62
CA GLU A 23 -15.65 0.39 -13.16
C GLU A 23 -16.32 1.27 -12.08
N LYS A 24 -16.56 0.71 -10.88
CA LYS A 24 -17.44 1.35 -9.87
C LYS A 24 -16.72 1.77 -8.59
N SER A 25 -15.49 1.32 -8.37
CA SER A 25 -14.72 1.63 -7.16
C SER A 25 -13.40 2.31 -7.49
N ASP A 26 -12.80 2.91 -6.47
CA ASP A 26 -11.47 3.49 -6.56
C ASP A 26 -10.38 2.60 -5.94
N PHE A 27 -9.12 2.99 -6.10
CA PHE A 27 -8.00 2.23 -5.56
C PHE A 27 -8.04 2.12 -4.03
N LEU A 28 -8.49 3.15 -3.30
CA LEU A 28 -8.48 3.15 -1.84
C LEU A 28 -9.61 2.28 -1.26
N GLU A 29 -10.78 2.27 -1.88
CA GLU A 29 -11.87 1.34 -1.57
C GLU A 29 -11.45 -0.11 -1.80
N VAL A 30 -10.80 -0.39 -2.93
CA VAL A 30 -10.32 -1.76 -3.22
C VAL A 30 -9.20 -2.16 -2.26
N ALA A 31 -8.29 -1.24 -1.92
CA ALA A 31 -7.27 -1.48 -0.90
C ALA A 31 -7.89 -1.79 0.47
N TYR A 32 -8.92 -1.02 0.87
CA TYR A 32 -9.67 -1.28 2.10
C TYR A 32 -10.33 -2.67 2.05
N LEU A 33 -11.02 -3.00 0.96
CA LEU A 33 -11.64 -4.31 0.75
C LEU A 33 -10.64 -5.46 0.89
N LEU A 34 -9.45 -5.33 0.30
CA LEU A 34 -8.43 -6.38 0.35
C LEU A 34 -7.88 -6.58 1.77
N ILE A 35 -7.65 -5.49 2.50
CA ILE A 35 -7.12 -5.51 3.87
C ILE A 35 -8.18 -6.04 4.85
N TYR A 36 -9.35 -5.41 4.91
CA TYR A 36 -10.36 -5.64 5.95
C TYR A 36 -11.42 -6.67 5.56
N GLY A 37 -11.56 -6.98 4.27
CA GLY A 37 -12.41 -8.07 3.77
C GLY A 37 -13.80 -7.66 3.30
N GLU A 38 -14.25 -6.44 3.59
CA GLU A 38 -15.54 -5.89 3.16
C GLU A 38 -15.36 -4.47 2.59
N LEU A 39 -16.32 -4.02 1.78
CA LEU A 39 -16.32 -2.66 1.26
C LEU A 39 -16.57 -1.66 2.40
N PRO A 40 -15.86 -0.52 2.43
CA PRO A 40 -16.02 0.46 3.49
C PRO A 40 -17.37 1.17 3.39
N ASN A 41 -17.93 1.55 4.53
CA ASN A 41 -18.98 2.56 4.57
C ASN A 41 -18.38 3.98 4.41
N ASN A 42 -19.22 4.99 4.17
CA ASN A 42 -18.79 6.37 3.97
C ASN A 42 -17.90 6.93 5.12
N LYS A 43 -18.13 6.51 6.37
CA LYS A 43 -17.29 6.97 7.49
C LYS A 43 -15.92 6.29 7.46
N GLN A 44 -15.91 4.97 7.30
CA GLN A 44 -14.70 4.15 7.21
C GLN A 44 -13.81 4.59 6.04
N TYR A 45 -14.41 4.84 4.87
CA TYR A 45 -13.69 5.31 3.69
C TYR A 45 -13.02 6.67 3.97
N ASN A 46 -13.77 7.64 4.50
CA ASN A 46 -13.22 8.97 4.81
C ASN A 46 -12.09 8.91 5.85
N ASP A 47 -12.23 8.08 6.88
CA ASP A 47 -11.20 7.90 7.90
C ASP A 47 -9.96 7.21 7.32
N PHE A 48 -10.14 6.18 6.48
CA PHE A 48 -9.04 5.48 5.81
C PHE A 48 -8.28 6.42 4.87
N THR A 49 -8.98 7.16 4.01
CA THR A 49 -8.37 8.11 3.07
C THR A 49 -7.58 9.20 3.82
N LYS A 50 -8.11 9.72 4.94
CA LYS A 50 -7.38 10.68 5.79
C LYS A 50 -6.13 10.06 6.40
N LYS A 51 -6.21 8.83 6.91
CA LYS A 51 -5.04 8.10 7.47
C LYS A 51 -3.96 7.90 6.42
N VAL A 52 -4.33 7.48 5.21
CA VAL A 52 -3.39 7.29 4.08
C VAL A 52 -2.75 8.62 3.71
N ALA A 53 -3.55 9.68 3.50
CA ALA A 53 -3.03 11.00 3.15
C ALA A 53 -2.06 11.56 4.21
N HIS A 54 -2.38 11.37 5.49
CA HIS A 54 -1.54 11.82 6.60
C HIS A 54 -0.16 11.14 6.62
N HIS A 55 -0.04 9.90 6.11
CA HIS A 55 1.20 9.15 6.09
C HIS A 55 1.96 9.19 4.75
N ALA A 56 1.50 9.97 3.78
CA ALA A 56 2.09 10.03 2.44
C ALA A 56 3.52 10.61 2.40
N LEU A 57 3.85 11.50 3.34
CA LEU A 57 5.17 12.14 3.41
C LEU A 57 6.26 11.15 3.84
N VAL A 58 7.38 11.11 3.11
CA VAL A 58 8.55 10.30 3.43
C VAL A 58 9.55 11.09 4.27
N ASN A 59 10.41 10.37 5.00
CA ASN A 59 11.48 11.01 5.77
C ASN A 59 12.49 11.67 4.79
N GLU A 60 12.89 12.91 5.06
CA GLU A 60 13.87 13.64 4.23
C GLU A 60 15.19 12.89 4.05
N ARG A 61 15.59 12.04 5.01
CA ARG A 61 16.80 11.21 4.90
C ARG A 61 16.75 10.25 3.73
N LEU A 62 15.56 9.88 3.26
CA LEU A 62 15.35 9.03 2.10
C LEU A 62 15.79 9.73 0.80
N HIS A 63 15.81 11.08 0.78
CA HIS A 63 16.37 11.85 -0.34
C HIS A 63 17.87 11.57 -0.54
N TYR A 64 18.65 11.50 0.54
CA TYR A 64 20.07 11.17 0.44
C TYR A 64 20.29 9.76 -0.08
N LEU A 65 19.42 8.81 0.27
CA LEU A 65 19.47 7.45 -0.27
C LEU A 65 19.26 7.43 -1.78
N PHE A 66 18.36 8.26 -2.33
CA PHE A 66 18.20 8.35 -3.77
C PHE A 66 19.45 8.93 -4.47
N GLN A 67 20.13 9.87 -3.82
CA GLN A 67 21.36 10.48 -4.37
C GLN A 67 22.56 9.53 -4.41
N THR A 68 22.56 8.41 -3.66
CA THR A 68 23.68 7.46 -3.70
C THR A 68 23.64 6.54 -4.91
N PHE A 69 22.47 6.37 -5.55
CA PHE A 69 22.35 5.55 -6.74
C PHE A 69 22.91 6.28 -7.97
N CYS A 70 23.48 5.52 -8.90
CA CYS A 70 23.83 6.05 -10.21
C CYS A 70 22.55 6.47 -10.95
N SER A 71 22.61 7.56 -11.71
CA SER A 71 21.48 8.08 -12.50
C SER A 71 20.96 7.10 -13.57
N SER A 72 21.78 6.11 -13.96
CA SER A 72 21.42 5.03 -14.88
C SER A 72 20.88 3.77 -14.20
N SER A 73 20.69 3.77 -12.88
CA SER A 73 20.21 2.59 -12.15
C SER A 73 18.76 2.28 -12.50
N HIS A 74 18.42 1.00 -12.62
CA HIS A 74 17.05 0.60 -12.94
C HIS A 74 16.09 1.01 -11.79
N PRO A 75 14.96 1.68 -12.07
CA PRO A 75 14.05 2.20 -11.04
C PRO A 75 13.58 1.14 -10.03
N MET A 76 13.36 -0.10 -10.48
CA MET A 76 12.98 -1.21 -9.59
C MET A 76 14.05 -1.52 -8.52
N ALA A 77 15.34 -1.38 -8.85
CA ALA A 77 16.41 -1.60 -7.88
C ALA A 77 16.45 -0.50 -6.82
N ILE A 78 16.25 0.76 -7.25
CA ILE A 78 16.13 1.92 -6.37
C ILE A 78 14.91 1.74 -5.44
N MET A 79 13.77 1.34 -6.00
CA MET A 79 12.53 1.13 -5.26
C MET A 79 12.67 0.04 -4.19
N LEU A 80 13.30 -1.09 -4.52
CA LEU A 80 13.59 -2.17 -3.57
C LEU A 80 14.41 -1.66 -2.38
N ALA A 81 15.47 -0.91 -2.64
CA ALA A 81 16.33 -0.37 -1.60
C ALA A 81 15.61 0.69 -0.74
N ALA A 82 14.84 1.58 -1.38
CA ALA A 82 14.05 2.59 -0.69
C ALA A 82 13.01 1.95 0.24
N VAL A 83 12.25 0.96 -0.25
CA VAL A 83 11.28 0.22 0.57
C VAL A 83 11.96 -0.53 1.71
N GLY A 84 13.09 -1.21 1.44
CA GLY A 84 13.87 -1.88 2.49
C GLY A 84 14.36 -0.93 3.58
N SER A 85 14.76 0.28 3.20
CA SER A 85 15.24 1.31 4.14
C SER A 85 14.15 1.80 5.11
N LEU A 86 12.86 1.69 4.76
CA LEU A 86 11.75 2.08 5.63
C LEU A 86 11.75 1.29 6.95
N SER A 87 12.22 0.04 6.94
CA SER A 87 12.36 -0.77 8.15
C SER A 87 13.30 -0.14 9.19
N ALA A 88 14.35 0.55 8.74
CA ALA A 88 15.30 1.26 9.60
C ALA A 88 14.74 2.58 10.14
N PHE A 89 13.81 3.22 9.42
CA PHE A 89 13.16 4.46 9.86
C PHE A 89 12.02 4.22 10.86
N TYR A 90 11.45 3.00 10.89
CA TYR A 90 10.29 2.67 11.70
C TYR A 90 10.49 1.38 12.53
N PRO A 91 11.51 1.32 13.40
CA PRO A 91 11.77 0.12 14.21
C PRO A 91 10.63 -0.21 15.18
N ASP A 92 9.90 0.82 15.64
CA ASP A 92 8.81 0.67 16.61
C ASP A 92 7.59 -0.09 16.06
N LEU A 93 7.51 -0.25 14.73
CA LEU A 93 6.40 -0.93 14.06
C LEU A 93 6.72 -2.39 13.65
N LEU A 94 7.86 -2.92 14.11
CA LEU A 94 8.28 -4.28 13.77
C LEU A 94 7.66 -5.35 14.69
N ASN A 95 6.77 -4.96 15.61
CA ASN A 95 6.05 -5.91 16.46
C ASN A 95 4.77 -6.42 15.78
N PHE A 96 4.90 -7.48 14.99
CA PHE A 96 3.78 -8.08 14.24
C PHE A 96 2.73 -8.79 15.10
N PHE A 97 2.96 -8.95 16.41
CA PHE A 97 1.97 -9.53 17.32
C PHE A 97 0.91 -8.51 17.79
N LYS A 98 1.18 -7.21 17.59
CA LYS A 98 0.25 -6.14 17.93
C LYS A 98 -0.50 -5.70 16.67
N GLU A 99 -1.80 -5.97 16.64
CA GLU A 99 -2.67 -5.68 15.50
C GLU A 99 -2.62 -4.21 15.05
N ALA A 100 -2.54 -3.28 16.00
CA ALA A 100 -2.40 -1.85 15.72
C ALA A 100 -1.11 -1.49 14.98
N ASP A 101 0.00 -2.17 15.28
CA ASP A 101 1.30 -1.88 14.64
C ASP A 101 1.33 -2.49 13.23
N TYR A 102 0.69 -3.63 13.03
CA TYR A 102 0.46 -4.24 11.72
C TYR A 102 -0.41 -3.34 10.82
N GLU A 103 -1.56 -2.88 11.31
CA GLU A 103 -2.47 -2.01 10.56
C GLU A 103 -1.77 -0.70 10.15
N LEU A 104 -1.06 -0.06 11.09
CA LEU A 104 -0.34 1.18 10.82
C LEU A 104 0.78 0.97 9.79
N THR A 105 1.47 -0.17 9.84
CA THR A 105 2.51 -0.51 8.85
C THR A 105 1.90 -0.69 7.46
N ALA A 106 0.78 -1.41 7.35
CA ALA A 106 0.08 -1.61 6.08
C ALA A 106 -0.36 -0.26 5.46
N ILE A 107 -0.95 0.63 6.28
CA ILE A 107 -1.37 1.98 5.84
C ILE A 107 -0.16 2.81 5.38
N ARG A 108 0.95 2.80 6.14
CA ARG A 108 2.16 3.53 5.78
C ARG A 108 2.76 3.04 4.47
N MET A 109 2.74 1.74 4.22
CA MET A 109 3.23 1.17 2.96
C MET A 109 2.41 1.65 1.77
N ILE A 110 1.08 1.58 1.85
CA ILE A 110 0.17 2.07 0.80
C ILE A 110 0.38 3.57 0.56
N ALA A 111 0.55 4.35 1.62
CA ALA A 111 0.71 5.80 1.54
C ALA A 111 2.05 6.24 0.92
N LYS A 112 3.15 5.54 1.23
CA LYS A 112 4.51 5.99 0.86
C LYS A 112 5.01 5.43 -0.46
N ILE A 113 4.51 4.28 -0.91
CA ILE A 113 4.92 3.68 -2.19
C ILE A 113 4.75 4.65 -3.36
N PRO A 114 3.63 5.37 -3.52
CA PRO A 114 3.48 6.36 -4.59
C PRO A 114 4.53 7.48 -4.52
N THR A 115 4.82 7.99 -3.32
CA THR A 115 5.83 9.04 -3.10
C THR A 115 7.25 8.57 -3.39
N ILE A 116 7.55 7.27 -3.19
CA ILE A 116 8.85 6.67 -3.49
C ILE A 116 9.01 6.38 -4.99
N ALA A 117 7.91 6.08 -5.67
CA ALA A 117 7.90 5.74 -7.08
C ALA A 117 7.91 6.98 -8.01
N ALA A 118 7.46 8.13 -7.51
CA ALA A 118 7.46 9.42 -8.21
C ALA A 118 8.87 10.04 -8.29
#